data_AF-A0A133NAF4-F1
#
_entry.id   AF-A0A133NAF4-F1
#
_cell.length_a   1.000
_cell.length_b   1.000
_cell.length_c   1.000
_cell.angle_alpha   90.00
_cell.angle_beta   90.00
_cell.angle_gamma   90.00
#
_symmetry.space_group_name_H-M   'P 1'
#
loop_
_entity.id
_entity.type
_entity.pdbx_description
1 polymer ?
#
loop_
_entity_poly.entity_id
_entity_poly.type
_entity_poly.pdbx_seq_one_letter_code
_entity_poly.pdbx_strand_id
1 'polypeptide(L)'
;MLEEKSIKNWLKRKVRFTQALLVAFLITGGIASANVVVGTGTGNGDNTITDSEVNVLGSKNAIKKEKKSSVVGDENTVEESEDVNVVGNKNTVKNSNRQNVMGSDNEITGRDQGTNSGKKRTTVDTIIGGGNKISGNNTYMKGYESLTVIGNNNESVNPSSGIVIGDNQQIGTIDETVVIGSMRPEDKKDRNNAQGHKSVIIGYQAGGKDEQCSGGFNVAIGHSARVDGWMGAVTGYNSHIKAKDGHFLSIYGAENKISGDMGDGWVNMRAYANSIVGSWNKIEDSNNSMIFGAGNKVSHAMSITEKVEEVNGNGVYLSYRSQGGEAYSDINNKDMADLAMLNGGSVMTLGNANVIDYAIRSQVLGTGNILKGTNTKESTMNSINGYRNIGTNIKNMSLLGNGNKVSETKNGVVIGDYHELNGGNNNIILGSMETREEEETRTYIPMISTDEKPKPLEYKVKKQVAIKKHKDNISNAVMIGYNTDVEKDGGVALGSEAVSNIDKGKQGFDAAVNAVSAKDDIAWKSTRAALS
;
A
#
# COMPACT_ATOMS: atom_id res chain seq x y z
N MET A 1 22.20 -79.39 71.17
CA MET A 1 21.20 -80.31 70.58
C MET A 1 19.87 -80.06 71.25
N LEU A 2 18.76 -80.42 70.59
CA LEU A 2 17.40 -80.05 70.99
C LEU A 2 16.93 -80.85 72.23
N GLU A 3 16.24 -80.17 73.15
CA GLU A 3 14.85 -80.43 73.56
C GLU A 3 14.49 -79.59 74.80
N GLU A 4 13.33 -78.91 74.79
CA GLU A 4 12.27 -79.12 75.80
C GLU A 4 11.01 -78.24 75.60
N LYS A 5 9.88 -78.76 76.10
CA LYS A 5 8.68 -78.05 76.61
C LYS A 5 7.68 -77.39 75.65
N SER A 6 6.88 -78.28 75.07
CA SER A 6 5.40 -78.21 74.95
C SER A 6 4.67 -77.43 76.07
N ILE A 7 3.55 -76.75 75.74
CA ILE A 7 2.19 -77.08 76.23
C ILE A 7 1.09 -76.20 75.57
N LYS A 8 -0.09 -76.79 75.37
CA LYS A 8 -1.32 -76.23 74.78
C LYS A 8 -1.99 -75.20 75.70
N ASN A 9 -2.69 -74.18 75.17
CA ASN A 9 -4.17 -74.16 75.16
C ASN A 9 -4.86 -72.88 74.66
N TRP A 10 -6.05 -73.17 74.14
CA TRP A 10 -7.15 -72.38 73.59
C TRP A 10 -7.81 -71.36 74.57
N LEU A 11 -8.07 -70.14 74.07
CA LEU A 11 -9.27 -69.29 74.31
C LEU A 11 -9.68 -68.85 75.75
N LYS A 12 -9.55 -67.53 76.06
CA LYS A 12 -10.63 -66.71 76.71
C LYS A 12 -10.33 -65.19 76.84
N ARG A 13 -11.36 -64.38 76.50
CA ARG A 13 -11.71 -63.01 76.94
C ARG A 13 -10.76 -61.78 76.74
N LYS A 14 -11.29 -60.84 75.94
CA LYS A 14 -11.35 -59.36 76.09
C LYS A 14 -10.63 -58.72 77.31
N VAL A 15 -9.90 -57.61 77.08
CA VAL A 15 -10.29 -56.22 77.45
C VAL A 15 -9.63 -55.22 76.45
N ARG A 16 -10.26 -54.05 76.26
CA ARG A 16 -9.92 -52.94 75.35
C ARG A 16 -8.75 -52.09 75.91
N PHE A 17 -7.82 -51.57 75.07
CA PHE A 17 -7.25 -50.20 75.26
C PHE A 17 -6.41 -49.58 74.10
N THR A 18 -6.40 -50.11 72.87
CA THR A 18 -5.47 -49.61 71.81
C THR A 18 -6.11 -49.06 70.53
N GLN A 19 -7.44 -48.92 70.46
CA GLN A 19 -8.11 -48.31 69.30
C GLN A 19 -8.13 -46.77 69.30
N ALA A 20 -7.71 -46.10 70.38
CA ALA A 20 -7.71 -44.64 70.47
C ALA A 20 -6.48 -43.97 69.81
N LEU A 21 -5.34 -44.66 69.71
CA LEU A 21 -4.10 -44.05 69.20
C LEU A 21 -3.97 -44.13 67.67
N LEU A 22 -4.53 -45.18 67.04
CA LEU A 22 -4.51 -45.32 65.57
C LEU A 22 -5.49 -44.36 64.88
N VAL A 23 -6.56 -43.95 65.56
CA VAL A 23 -7.54 -42.98 65.04
C VAL A 23 -6.99 -41.54 65.07
N ALA A 24 -6.14 -41.20 66.05
CA ALA A 24 -5.53 -39.87 66.13
C ALA A 24 -4.50 -39.59 65.02
N PHE A 25 -3.73 -40.61 64.60
CA PHE A 25 -2.70 -40.45 63.56
C PHE A 25 -3.25 -40.50 62.12
N LEU A 26 -4.44 -41.08 61.92
CA LEU A 26 -5.14 -41.11 60.62
C LEU A 26 -6.02 -39.87 60.36
N ILE A 27 -6.14 -38.94 61.32
CA ILE A 27 -6.97 -37.72 61.19
C ILE A 27 -6.15 -36.46 60.87
N THR A 28 -4.81 -36.47 61.01
CA THR A 28 -3.94 -35.31 60.74
C THR A 28 -2.97 -35.48 59.57
N GLY A 29 -2.93 -36.66 58.93
CA GLY A 29 -2.10 -36.95 57.74
C GLY A 29 -2.81 -36.63 56.43
N GLY A 30 -2.99 -35.35 56.12
CA GLY A 30 -3.68 -34.91 54.90
C GLY A 30 -2.93 -35.28 53.61
N ILE A 31 -3.37 -36.34 52.93
CA ILE A 31 -3.08 -36.57 51.51
C ILE A 31 -4.34 -36.19 50.74
N ALA A 32 -4.28 -35.08 49.99
CA ALA A 32 -5.39 -34.58 49.19
C ALA A 32 -5.63 -35.48 47.97
N SER A 33 -6.30 -36.62 48.17
CA SER A 33 -6.90 -37.37 47.08
C SER A 33 -8.03 -36.54 46.48
N ALA A 34 -7.80 -35.97 45.30
CA ALA A 34 -8.81 -35.26 44.53
C ALA A 34 -9.89 -36.26 44.06
N ASN A 35 -10.89 -36.50 44.91
CA ASN A 35 -12.13 -37.15 44.50
C ASN A 35 -12.86 -36.20 43.55
N VAL A 36 -12.74 -36.46 42.24
CA VAL A 36 -13.56 -35.82 41.22
C VAL A 36 -14.99 -36.36 41.34
N VAL A 37 -15.77 -35.74 42.22
CA VAL A 37 -17.22 -35.93 42.29
C VAL A 37 -17.85 -34.99 41.26
N VAL A 38 -18.39 -35.56 40.18
CA VAL A 38 -19.20 -34.81 39.22
C VAL A 38 -20.65 -34.82 39.72
N GLY A 39 -20.98 -33.85 40.56
CA GLY A 39 -22.29 -33.67 41.18
C GLY A 39 -22.43 -32.25 41.73
N THR A 40 -23.64 -31.71 41.75
CA THR A 40 -23.92 -30.27 41.94
C THR A 40 -23.48 -29.72 43.30
N GLY A 41 -22.42 -28.90 43.30
CA GLY A 41 -22.21 -27.81 44.27
C GLY A 41 -21.39 -28.09 45.53
N THR A 42 -20.05 -28.14 45.42
CA THR A 42 -19.12 -27.82 46.53
C THR A 42 -17.79 -27.29 45.98
N GLY A 43 -17.36 -26.09 46.38
CA GLY A 43 -16.07 -25.51 46.00
C GLY A 43 -14.92 -25.95 46.92
N ASN A 44 -13.70 -26.02 46.38
CA ASN A 44 -12.47 -26.24 47.13
C ASN A 44 -11.72 -24.89 47.26
N GLY A 45 -11.44 -24.42 48.47
CA GLY A 45 -10.84 -23.10 48.74
C GLY A 45 -11.85 -21.96 48.97
N ASP A 46 -11.34 -20.76 49.28
CA ASP A 46 -12.10 -19.56 49.70
C ASP A 46 -12.94 -18.94 48.55
N ASN A 47 -13.95 -19.66 48.08
CA ASN A 47 -14.83 -19.25 46.98
C ASN A 47 -16.22 -18.82 47.49
N THR A 48 -16.82 -17.81 46.86
CA THR A 48 -18.13 -17.24 47.29
C THR A 48 -19.23 -17.58 46.29
N ILE A 49 -20.22 -18.36 46.74
CA ILE A 49 -21.33 -18.90 45.93
C ILE A 49 -22.65 -18.70 46.68
N THR A 50 -23.67 -18.19 45.99
CA THR A 50 -25.01 -17.90 46.57
C THR A 50 -26.13 -18.85 46.13
N ASP A 51 -25.91 -19.75 45.14
CA ASP A 51 -26.94 -20.70 44.68
C ASP A 51 -26.33 -21.96 44.00
N SER A 52 -27.20 -22.88 43.56
CA SER A 52 -26.97 -24.34 43.56
C SER A 52 -26.37 -24.96 42.29
N GLU A 53 -26.24 -24.22 41.18
CA GLU A 53 -25.82 -24.75 39.86
C GLU A 53 -24.52 -24.11 39.31
N VAL A 54 -23.40 -24.17 40.05
CA VAL A 54 -22.10 -23.61 39.61
C VAL A 54 -20.90 -24.52 39.91
N ASN A 55 -19.88 -24.47 39.05
CA ASN A 55 -18.62 -25.22 39.21
C ASN A 55 -17.42 -24.28 39.35
N VAL A 56 -16.63 -24.45 40.42
CA VAL A 56 -15.52 -23.56 40.78
C VAL A 56 -14.28 -24.36 41.17
N LEU A 57 -13.14 -24.04 40.54
CA LEU A 57 -11.86 -24.75 40.69
C LEU A 57 -10.70 -23.77 40.78
N GLY A 58 -10.11 -23.62 41.97
CA GLY A 58 -9.12 -22.59 42.29
C GLY A 58 -9.59 -21.71 43.46
N SER A 59 -8.97 -20.57 43.66
CA SER A 59 -9.13 -19.73 44.86
C SER A 59 -9.85 -18.40 44.57
N LYS A 60 -10.58 -17.87 45.55
CA LYS A 60 -11.11 -16.48 45.55
C LYS A 60 -12.06 -16.13 44.40
N ASN A 61 -12.86 -17.07 43.93
CA ASN A 61 -13.79 -16.86 42.82
C ASN A 61 -15.19 -16.44 43.31
N ALA A 62 -15.90 -15.60 42.54
CA ALA A 62 -17.17 -14.98 42.95
C ALA A 62 -18.28 -15.06 41.89
N ILE A 63 -19.49 -15.50 42.31
CA ILE A 63 -20.66 -15.74 41.45
C ILE A 63 -21.95 -15.33 42.21
N LYS A 64 -22.99 -14.79 41.55
CA LYS A 64 -24.07 -14.02 42.23
C LYS A 64 -25.53 -14.47 42.06
N LYS A 65 -26.01 -14.92 40.88
CA LYS A 65 -27.39 -15.41 40.66
C LYS A 65 -27.62 -16.28 39.40
N GLU A 66 -28.87 -16.68 39.15
CA GLU A 66 -29.31 -17.93 38.48
C GLU A 66 -28.92 -18.24 37.01
N LYS A 67 -28.45 -19.50 36.80
CA LYS A 67 -28.28 -20.30 35.54
C LYS A 67 -26.85 -20.52 34.96
N LYS A 68 -26.06 -21.36 35.63
CA LYS A 68 -24.92 -22.16 35.11
C LYS A 68 -23.61 -21.43 34.77
N SER A 69 -22.69 -21.47 35.75
CA SER A 69 -21.34 -20.90 35.71
C SER A 69 -20.22 -21.93 35.78
N SER A 70 -19.08 -21.66 35.13
CA SER A 70 -17.88 -22.51 35.24
C SER A 70 -16.60 -21.68 35.30
N VAL A 71 -15.86 -21.87 36.39
CA VAL A 71 -14.92 -20.88 36.92
C VAL A 71 -13.62 -21.57 37.34
N VAL A 72 -12.49 -21.25 36.69
CA VAL A 72 -11.25 -22.05 36.78
C VAL A 72 -10.01 -21.16 36.85
N GLY A 73 -9.20 -21.43 37.88
CA GLY A 73 -8.02 -20.69 38.34
C GLY A 73 -8.37 -19.71 39.47
N ASP A 74 -7.54 -18.70 39.70
CA ASP A 74 -7.68 -17.78 40.83
C ASP A 74 -8.26 -16.42 40.38
N GLU A 75 -9.16 -15.83 41.19
CA GLU A 75 -9.64 -14.42 41.07
C GLU A 75 -10.68 -14.11 39.95
N ASN A 76 -11.55 -15.08 39.65
CA ASN A 76 -12.66 -15.04 38.66
C ASN A 76 -13.94 -14.32 39.15
N THR A 77 -14.62 -13.59 38.25
CA THR A 77 -15.55 -12.51 38.64
C THR A 77 -16.88 -12.43 37.86
N VAL A 78 -17.92 -13.06 38.43
CA VAL A 78 -19.40 -12.81 38.31
C VAL A 78 -20.19 -13.99 37.70
N GLU A 79 -21.49 -14.06 37.98
CA GLU A 79 -22.57 -14.57 37.11
C GLU A 79 -23.94 -14.23 37.78
N GLU A 80 -24.98 -13.78 37.06
CA GLU A 80 -26.35 -13.54 37.58
C GLU A 80 -27.53 -14.37 36.94
N SER A 81 -27.41 -15.37 36.04
CA SER A 81 -26.28 -15.92 35.29
C SER A 81 -26.12 -15.26 33.92
N GLU A 82 -26.32 -13.95 34.01
CA GLU A 82 -25.58 -12.93 33.30
C GLU A 82 -24.16 -13.43 32.93
N ASP A 83 -23.22 -13.43 33.88
CA ASP A 83 -21.78 -13.52 33.62
C ASP A 83 -20.98 -14.86 33.64
N VAL A 84 -20.82 -15.64 32.55
CA VAL A 84 -19.79 -16.73 32.47
C VAL A 84 -18.43 -16.19 32.83
N ASN A 85 -17.72 -16.79 33.79
CA ASN A 85 -16.45 -16.27 34.30
C ASN A 85 -15.35 -17.31 34.48
N VAL A 86 -14.18 -17.11 33.85
CA VAL A 86 -13.02 -18.02 33.84
C VAL A 86 -11.77 -17.17 34.20
N VAL A 87 -10.71 -17.57 34.93
CA VAL A 87 -9.44 -16.82 35.24
C VAL A 87 -8.33 -17.74 35.73
N GLY A 88 -7.29 -17.89 34.93
CA GLY A 88 -5.91 -17.82 35.40
C GLY A 88 -5.19 -16.79 34.51
N ASN A 89 -4.76 -17.28 33.34
CA ASN A 89 -5.28 -16.61 32.15
C ASN A 89 -6.82 -16.79 32.12
N LYS A 90 -7.67 -15.76 32.37
CA LYS A 90 -9.14 -15.53 32.02
C LYS A 90 -9.81 -14.37 32.87
N ASN A 91 -11.05 -13.81 32.65
CA ASN A 91 -12.00 -13.16 33.66
C ASN A 91 -13.41 -12.79 33.09
N THR A 92 -14.25 -13.79 32.81
CA THR A 92 -15.31 -13.83 31.74
C THR A 92 -16.63 -12.98 31.74
N VAL A 93 -16.95 -12.15 32.76
CA VAL A 93 -17.95 -11.03 32.85
C VAL A 93 -19.13 -10.94 31.82
N LYS A 94 -19.94 -12.01 31.55
CA LYS A 94 -21.16 -12.13 30.63
C LYS A 94 -22.50 -11.38 30.98
N ASN A 95 -23.62 -11.69 30.28
CA ASN A 95 -24.90 -10.91 30.13
C ASN A 95 -26.23 -11.69 30.08
N SER A 96 -26.36 -12.85 29.44
CA SER A 96 -27.22 -13.05 28.23
C SER A 96 -26.64 -12.76 26.81
N ASN A 97 -25.33 -12.74 26.49
CA ASN A 97 -24.10 -12.91 27.26
C ASN A 97 -23.03 -11.86 26.79
N ARG A 98 -21.99 -11.53 27.59
CA ARG A 98 -20.96 -10.46 27.34
C ARG A 98 -19.50 -10.74 27.78
N GLN A 99 -18.63 -11.19 26.94
CA GLN A 99 -17.86 -12.38 27.18
C GLN A 99 -16.42 -11.94 27.33
N ASN A 100 -15.73 -12.37 28.40
CA ASN A 100 -14.51 -11.70 28.89
C ASN A 100 -13.32 -12.62 29.24
N VAL A 101 -12.77 -13.37 28.31
CA VAL A 101 -11.89 -14.52 28.60
C VAL A 101 -10.45 -14.11 29.09
N MET A 102 -10.27 -13.06 29.95
CA MET A 102 -9.07 -12.30 30.51
C MET A 102 -7.75 -13.00 30.92
N GLY A 103 -6.95 -12.49 31.86
CA GLY A 103 -5.60 -12.97 32.23
C GLY A 103 -4.71 -13.21 31.02
N SER A 104 -4.01 -12.17 30.60
CA SER A 104 -3.57 -12.02 29.20
C SER A 104 -4.62 -12.36 28.11
N ASP A 105 -5.95 -12.34 28.34
CA ASP A 105 -6.98 -12.73 27.32
C ASP A 105 -8.37 -11.97 27.30
N ASN A 106 -8.48 -10.64 27.54
CA ASN A 106 -9.66 -9.91 28.09
C ASN A 106 -10.69 -9.36 27.07
N GLU A 107 -11.94 -9.02 27.41
CA GLU A 107 -12.97 -8.24 26.62
C GLU A 107 -14.25 -8.04 27.40
N ILE A 108 -15.13 -7.09 27.14
CA ILE A 108 -16.50 -7.16 27.71
C ILE A 108 -17.46 -7.22 26.50
N THR A 109 -18.78 -7.27 26.63
CA THR A 109 -19.70 -7.18 25.46
C THR A 109 -21.12 -6.84 25.94
N GLY A 110 -22.16 -7.12 25.14
CA GLY A 110 -23.55 -7.33 25.57
C GLY A 110 -23.95 -6.66 26.88
N ARG A 111 -24.36 -5.40 26.84
CA ARG A 111 -25.27 -4.96 27.91
C ARG A 111 -26.59 -5.69 27.69
N ASP A 112 -26.96 -6.58 28.61
CA ASP A 112 -28.36 -6.55 28.99
C ASP A 112 -28.55 -5.13 29.55
N GLN A 113 -29.44 -4.32 28.99
CA GLN A 113 -30.81 -4.72 28.71
C GLN A 113 -31.38 -4.18 27.39
N GLY A 114 -32.37 -4.91 26.85
CA GLY A 114 -33.40 -4.33 25.98
C GLY A 114 -33.15 -4.41 24.48
N THR A 115 -33.05 -5.61 23.89
CA THR A 115 -33.22 -5.75 22.44
C THR A 115 -34.66 -5.42 22.04
N ASN A 116 -34.84 -4.39 21.20
CA ASN A 116 -36.15 -3.92 20.71
C ASN A 116 -37.02 -4.97 19.96
N SER A 117 -36.50 -6.18 19.73
CA SER A 117 -37.16 -7.26 18.98
C SER A 117 -37.82 -8.35 19.83
N GLY A 118 -37.63 -8.33 21.16
CA GLY A 118 -38.25 -9.30 22.08
C GLY A 118 -37.76 -10.76 21.95
N LYS A 119 -36.67 -11.02 21.22
CA LYS A 119 -36.09 -12.36 21.02
C LYS A 119 -34.75 -12.50 21.78
N LYS A 120 -34.57 -13.64 22.46
CA LYS A 120 -33.33 -13.98 23.21
C LYS A 120 -32.09 -14.10 22.30
N ARG A 121 -30.91 -13.76 22.85
CA ARG A 121 -29.60 -13.98 22.19
C ARG A 121 -29.19 -15.46 22.28
N THR A 122 -28.48 -15.97 21.27
CA THR A 122 -28.05 -17.38 21.15
C THR A 122 -26.56 -17.55 20.83
N THR A 123 -25.74 -16.49 20.94
CA THR A 123 -24.35 -16.44 20.42
C THR A 123 -23.32 -15.94 21.44
N VAL A 124 -22.05 -16.32 21.19
CA VAL A 124 -20.94 -16.23 22.13
C VAL A 124 -19.82 -15.33 21.60
N ASP A 125 -19.43 -14.33 22.37
CA ASP A 125 -18.24 -13.51 22.16
C ASP A 125 -16.99 -14.24 22.77
N THR A 126 -15.79 -14.18 22.16
CA THR A 126 -14.65 -15.11 22.45
C THR A 126 -13.27 -14.46 22.42
N ILE A 127 -12.47 -14.61 23.48
CA ILE A 127 -11.51 -13.54 23.79
C ILE A 127 -10.17 -13.98 24.37
N ILE A 128 -9.12 -13.37 23.80
CA ILE A 128 -7.74 -13.80 23.80
C ILE A 128 -6.87 -12.52 23.72
N GLY A 129 -5.64 -12.52 24.27
CA GLY A 129 -4.80 -11.33 24.53
C GLY A 129 -5.25 -10.33 25.64
N GLY A 130 -4.32 -9.78 26.42
CA GLY A 130 -4.55 -9.13 27.73
C GLY A 130 -4.97 -7.67 27.74
N GLY A 131 -6.00 -7.30 28.50
CA GLY A 131 -6.39 -5.91 28.74
C GLY A 131 -7.43 -5.31 27.79
N ASN A 132 -8.02 -6.08 26.87
CA ASN A 132 -9.12 -5.58 26.05
C ASN A 132 -10.37 -5.26 26.89
N LYS A 133 -11.04 -4.17 26.50
CA LYS A 133 -12.09 -3.49 27.23
C LYS A 133 -13.21 -3.16 26.26
N ILE A 134 -14.24 -4.00 26.23
CA ILE A 134 -15.31 -3.84 25.24
C ILE A 134 -16.63 -3.51 25.92
N SER A 135 -16.92 -2.22 25.94
CA SER A 135 -18.20 -1.70 26.37
C SER A 135 -19.19 -1.78 25.22
N GLY A 136 -20.45 -2.09 25.51
CA GLY A 136 -21.53 -1.73 24.62
C GLY A 136 -22.32 -2.85 23.94
N ASN A 137 -23.40 -2.45 23.30
CA ASN A 137 -24.14 -3.21 22.29
C ASN A 137 -24.95 -2.24 21.41
N ASN A 138 -25.23 -2.65 20.17
CA ASN A 138 -26.06 -1.88 19.25
C ASN A 138 -27.55 -1.94 19.68
N THR A 139 -28.25 -0.80 19.70
CA THR A 139 -29.68 -0.67 20.06
C THR A 139 -30.61 -1.58 19.24
N TYR A 140 -30.16 -2.01 18.07
CA TYR A 140 -30.92 -2.86 17.14
C TYR A 140 -30.32 -4.27 16.98
N MET A 141 -29.43 -4.69 17.87
CA MET A 141 -28.82 -6.02 17.85
C MET A 141 -29.87 -7.12 17.73
N LYS A 142 -29.60 -8.07 16.83
CA LYS A 142 -30.40 -9.27 16.66
C LYS A 142 -29.85 -10.36 17.59
N GLY A 143 -30.71 -11.33 17.94
CA GLY A 143 -30.36 -12.40 18.88
C GLY A 143 -29.25 -13.37 18.42
N TYR A 144 -28.49 -13.09 17.36
CA TYR A 144 -27.53 -14.03 16.78
C TYR A 144 -26.15 -13.42 16.41
N GLU A 145 -25.88 -12.16 16.74
CA GLU A 145 -24.62 -11.46 16.41
C GLU A 145 -23.53 -11.72 17.49
N SER A 146 -22.22 -11.71 17.18
CA SER A 146 -21.12 -11.95 18.14
C SER A 146 -19.73 -11.40 17.77
N LEU A 147 -18.90 -11.12 18.79
CA LEU A 147 -17.58 -10.50 18.72
C LEU A 147 -16.43 -11.45 19.17
N THR A 148 -15.20 -11.17 18.77
CA THR A 148 -14.02 -11.96 19.15
C THR A 148 -12.79 -11.04 19.14
N VAL A 149 -11.92 -11.08 20.13
CA VAL A 149 -10.64 -10.35 20.15
C VAL A 149 -9.52 -11.33 20.55
N ILE A 150 -8.33 -11.18 19.96
CA ILE A 150 -7.17 -12.06 20.08
C ILE A 150 -5.90 -11.18 20.04
N GLY A 151 -5.65 -10.46 21.13
CA GLY A 151 -4.52 -9.54 21.30
C GLY A 151 -4.73 -8.65 22.53
N ASN A 152 -3.73 -7.88 22.94
CA ASN A 152 -3.72 -7.13 24.20
C ASN A 152 -4.29 -5.70 24.06
N ASN A 153 -4.91 -5.14 25.10
CA ASN A 153 -5.30 -3.73 25.26
C ASN A 153 -6.25 -3.11 24.21
N ASN A 154 -7.11 -3.90 23.56
CA ASN A 154 -8.08 -3.40 22.57
C ASN A 154 -9.34 -2.81 23.23
N GLU A 155 -9.76 -1.59 22.88
CA GLU A 155 -10.93 -0.93 23.47
C GLU A 155 -12.08 -0.80 22.45
N SER A 156 -13.32 -1.17 22.80
CA SER A 156 -14.49 -1.01 21.91
C SER A 156 -15.73 -0.42 22.59
N VAL A 157 -16.56 0.29 21.81
CA VAL A 157 -17.76 1.00 22.26
C VAL A 157 -18.99 0.74 21.36
N ASN A 158 -19.97 0.01 21.90
CA ASN A 158 -21.22 -0.44 21.27
C ASN A 158 -21.09 -1.44 20.10
N PRO A 159 -20.17 -2.42 20.13
CA PRO A 159 -20.11 -3.41 19.07
C PRO A 159 -21.34 -4.32 19.07
N SER A 160 -21.68 -4.83 17.90
CA SER A 160 -22.63 -5.94 17.72
C SER A 160 -21.96 -7.22 17.25
N SER A 161 -20.93 -7.14 16.38
CA SER A 161 -20.15 -8.32 15.96
C SER A 161 -18.78 -8.01 15.35
N GLY A 162 -17.85 -8.98 15.34
CA GLY A 162 -16.49 -8.84 14.77
C GLY A 162 -15.45 -9.91 15.20
N ILE A 163 -14.21 -9.79 14.71
CA ILE A 163 -13.01 -10.57 15.08
C ILE A 163 -11.81 -9.61 15.14
N VAL A 164 -10.95 -9.63 16.17
CA VAL A 164 -9.88 -8.64 16.36
C VAL A 164 -8.58 -9.30 16.84
N ILE A 165 -7.80 -9.85 15.91
CA ILE A 165 -6.48 -10.41 16.15
C ILE A 165 -5.40 -9.32 16.02
N GLY A 166 -4.81 -8.91 17.16
CA GLY A 166 -3.82 -7.84 17.28
C GLY A 166 -4.04 -6.96 18.52
N ASP A 167 -3.07 -6.11 18.84
CA ASP A 167 -3.03 -5.36 20.10
C ASP A 167 -3.39 -3.86 19.92
N ASN A 168 -3.80 -3.20 21.01
CA ASN A 168 -4.02 -1.76 21.20
C ASN A 168 -4.99 -1.10 20.19
N GLN A 169 -5.95 -1.85 19.65
CA GLN A 169 -6.95 -1.33 18.72
C GLN A 169 -7.98 -0.50 19.46
N GLN A 170 -8.23 0.74 19.01
CA GLN A 170 -9.36 1.55 19.47
C GLN A 170 -10.50 1.45 18.44
N ILE A 171 -11.62 0.91 18.88
CA ILE A 171 -12.64 0.31 18.02
C ILE A 171 -13.98 0.99 18.29
N GLY A 172 -14.62 1.53 17.25
CA GLY A 172 -15.94 2.11 17.38
C GLY A 172 -17.05 1.08 17.62
N THR A 173 -18.28 1.49 17.30
CA THR A 173 -19.46 0.62 17.20
C THR A 173 -19.28 -0.31 15.99
N ILE A 174 -18.59 -1.44 16.17
CA ILE A 174 -18.32 -2.40 15.10
C ILE A 174 -19.44 -3.43 14.91
N ASP A 175 -19.73 -3.71 13.65
CA ASP A 175 -20.55 -4.83 13.20
C ASP A 175 -19.77 -5.59 12.11
N GLU A 176 -19.80 -6.92 12.15
CA GLU A 176 -19.15 -7.88 11.24
C GLU A 176 -17.67 -7.58 10.87
N THR A 177 -16.94 -6.84 11.72
CA THR A 177 -15.60 -6.27 11.42
C THR A 177 -14.45 -7.23 11.75
N VAL A 178 -13.49 -7.45 10.83
CA VAL A 178 -12.36 -8.40 11.04
C VAL A 178 -11.01 -7.70 11.07
N VAL A 179 -10.49 -7.42 12.26
CA VAL A 179 -9.19 -6.81 12.51
C VAL A 179 -8.10 -7.86 12.67
N ILE A 180 -7.40 -8.24 11.60
CA ILE A 180 -6.20 -9.11 11.62
C ILE A 180 -5.05 -8.31 11.01
N GLY A 181 -4.74 -7.21 11.70
CA GLY A 181 -4.77 -5.91 11.03
C GLY A 181 -6.18 -5.59 10.50
N SER A 182 -6.80 -4.52 11.01
CA SER A 182 -8.19 -4.05 10.81
C SER A 182 -8.81 -4.38 9.42
N MET A 183 -10.08 -4.83 9.19
CA MET A 183 -10.81 -4.93 7.87
C MET A 183 -12.31 -4.54 7.74
N ARG A 184 -12.70 -3.88 6.61
CA ARG A 184 -14.06 -3.38 6.22
C ARG A 184 -14.93 -4.50 5.60
N PRO A 185 -16.26 -4.54 5.79
CA PRO A 185 -17.08 -5.70 5.41
C PRO A 185 -17.48 -5.85 3.93
N GLU A 186 -17.59 -4.77 3.15
CA GLU A 186 -18.18 -4.82 1.80
C GLU A 186 -17.39 -5.67 0.78
N ASP A 187 -16.09 -5.86 1.01
CA ASP A 187 -15.18 -6.58 0.11
C ASP A 187 -15.27 -8.12 0.24
N LYS A 188 -16.09 -8.62 1.16
CA LYS A 188 -16.24 -10.05 1.48
C LYS A 188 -17.11 -10.82 0.48
N LYS A 189 -17.89 -10.13 -0.36
CA LYS A 189 -18.81 -10.77 -1.34
C LYS A 189 -18.21 -11.01 -2.72
N ASP A 190 -17.03 -10.44 -2.98
CA ASP A 190 -16.33 -10.60 -4.24
C ASP A 190 -15.48 -11.89 -4.24
N ARG A 191 -15.75 -12.81 -5.18
CA ARG A 191 -14.99 -14.06 -5.34
C ARG A 191 -13.55 -13.82 -5.82
N ASN A 192 -13.26 -12.62 -6.33
CA ASN A 192 -11.91 -12.16 -6.61
C ASN A 192 -11.02 -12.24 -5.36
N ASN A 193 -11.49 -11.76 -4.20
CA ASN A 193 -10.69 -11.38 -3.03
C ASN A 193 -10.11 -12.53 -2.18
N ALA A 194 -9.73 -13.66 -2.78
CA ALA A 194 -9.05 -14.75 -2.07
C ALA A 194 -7.51 -14.51 -1.93
N GLN A 195 -6.82 -15.42 -1.25
CA GLN A 195 -5.37 -15.36 -1.03
C GLN A 195 -4.61 -16.24 -2.03
N GLY A 196 -3.51 -15.73 -2.60
CA GLY A 196 -2.56 -16.51 -3.38
C GLY A 196 -1.54 -17.27 -2.51
N HIS A 197 -0.92 -18.32 -3.05
CA HIS A 197 0.07 -19.15 -2.35
C HIS A 197 1.22 -18.32 -1.75
N LYS A 198 1.58 -18.56 -0.47
CA LYS A 198 2.68 -17.90 0.27
C LYS A 198 2.58 -16.36 0.37
N SER A 199 1.38 -15.80 0.53
CA SER A 199 1.18 -14.34 0.65
C SER A 199 0.95 -13.88 2.10
N VAL A 200 1.24 -12.62 2.42
CA VAL A 200 1.01 -11.96 3.72
C VAL A 200 0.08 -10.77 3.52
N ILE A 201 -1.11 -10.78 4.12
CA ILE A 201 -2.11 -9.72 3.97
C ILE A 201 -2.64 -9.26 5.34
N ILE A 202 -2.62 -7.94 5.57
CA ILE A 202 -2.86 -7.27 6.85
C ILE A 202 -3.55 -5.92 6.58
N GLY A 203 -4.68 -5.59 7.22
CA GLY A 203 -5.27 -4.25 7.10
C GLY A 203 -6.47 -4.13 6.14
N TYR A 204 -7.09 -2.95 6.11
CA TYR A 204 -8.56 -2.87 6.10
C TYR A 204 -9.26 -2.90 4.75
N GLN A 205 -9.71 -4.09 4.29
CA GLN A 205 -9.98 -4.44 2.87
C GLN A 205 -8.72 -4.85 2.09
N ALA A 206 -7.67 -5.31 2.78
CA ALA A 206 -6.50 -5.80 2.07
C ALA A 206 -6.81 -7.12 1.34
N GLY A 207 -6.38 -7.23 0.07
CA GLY A 207 -6.75 -8.31 -0.84
C GLY A 207 -5.60 -8.74 -1.75
N GLY A 208 -5.64 -9.96 -2.29
CA GLY A 208 -4.48 -10.59 -2.93
C GLY A 208 -4.75 -11.38 -4.20
N LYS A 209 -5.90 -11.17 -4.85
CA LYS A 209 -6.34 -11.97 -6.01
C LYS A 209 -7.46 -11.27 -6.80
N ASP A 210 -7.51 -11.58 -8.09
CA ASP A 210 -8.60 -11.32 -9.04
C ASP A 210 -8.96 -12.67 -9.70
N GLU A 211 -10.20 -12.91 -10.13
CA GLU A 211 -10.57 -14.09 -10.93
C GLU A 211 -9.69 -14.24 -12.18
N GLN A 212 -9.14 -13.12 -12.68
CA GLN A 212 -8.23 -13.07 -13.83
C GLN A 212 -6.73 -13.04 -13.45
N CYS A 213 -6.37 -12.87 -12.16
CA CYS A 213 -4.98 -12.75 -11.69
C CYS A 213 -4.70 -13.66 -10.48
N SER A 214 -3.92 -14.72 -10.71
CA SER A 214 -3.78 -15.87 -9.79
C SER A 214 -2.40 -16.01 -9.13
N GLY A 215 -1.60 -14.94 -9.05
CA GLY A 215 -0.24 -14.99 -8.53
C GLY A 215 -0.14 -15.17 -7.00
N GLY A 216 1.06 -15.53 -6.53
CA GLY A 216 1.37 -15.73 -5.11
C GLY A 216 2.54 -14.86 -4.63
N PHE A 217 3.04 -15.13 -3.42
CA PHE A 217 4.16 -14.40 -2.80
C PHE A 217 3.92 -12.89 -2.64
N ASN A 218 2.66 -12.49 -2.44
CA ASN A 218 2.27 -11.09 -2.35
C ASN A 218 2.33 -10.57 -0.90
N VAL A 219 2.56 -9.27 -0.75
CA VAL A 219 2.44 -8.55 0.52
C VAL A 219 1.43 -7.42 0.35
N ALA A 220 0.35 -7.40 1.13
CA ALA A 220 -0.63 -6.30 1.10
C ALA A 220 -0.87 -5.80 2.53
N ILE A 221 -0.39 -4.60 2.83
CA ILE A 221 -0.47 -4.01 4.18
C ILE A 221 -1.17 -2.65 4.11
N GLY A 222 -2.37 -2.57 4.68
CA GLY A 222 -3.09 -1.32 4.81
C GLY A 222 -4.54 -1.40 4.37
N HIS A 223 -5.25 -0.31 4.61
CA HIS A 223 -6.66 -0.19 4.29
C HIS A 223 -6.89 -0.20 2.77
N SER A 224 -7.69 -1.12 2.25
CA SER A 224 -7.97 -1.33 0.81
C SER A 224 -6.71 -1.57 -0.03
N ALA A 225 -5.63 -2.08 0.61
CA ALA A 225 -4.38 -2.42 -0.04
C ALA A 225 -4.51 -3.73 -0.85
N ARG A 226 -4.41 -3.69 -2.17
CA ARG A 226 -4.70 -4.86 -3.02
C ARG A 226 -3.57 -5.24 -3.96
N VAL A 227 -3.27 -6.54 -4.07
CA VAL A 227 -2.25 -7.09 -4.98
C VAL A 227 -2.80 -8.24 -5.82
N ASP A 228 -3.21 -7.93 -7.04
CA ASP A 228 -3.68 -8.90 -8.04
C ASP A 228 -2.55 -9.20 -9.04
N GLY A 229 -1.50 -9.87 -8.57
CA GLY A 229 -0.28 -10.18 -9.34
C GLY A 229 0.62 -11.22 -8.65
N TRP A 230 1.90 -11.30 -9.03
CA TRP A 230 2.86 -12.29 -8.48
C TRP A 230 4.10 -11.56 -7.94
N MET A 231 4.49 -11.77 -6.68
CA MET A 231 5.61 -11.06 -6.05
C MET A 231 5.42 -9.54 -5.99
N GLY A 232 4.18 -9.09 -5.78
CA GLY A 232 3.85 -7.69 -5.58
C GLY A 232 3.75 -7.31 -4.09
N ALA A 233 4.25 -6.13 -3.74
CA ALA A 233 4.15 -5.54 -2.40
C ALA A 233 3.38 -4.22 -2.44
N VAL A 234 2.27 -4.11 -1.71
CA VAL A 234 1.53 -2.86 -1.49
C VAL A 234 1.53 -2.53 -0.02
N THR A 235 1.88 -1.29 0.30
CA THR A 235 1.77 -0.71 1.65
C THR A 235 1.08 0.65 1.57
N GLY A 236 -0.01 0.85 2.32
CA GLY A 236 -0.75 2.11 2.40
C GLY A 236 -2.25 2.01 2.12
N TYR A 237 -2.94 3.15 2.14
CA TYR A 237 -4.40 3.28 1.97
C TYR A 237 -4.82 3.25 0.49
N ASN A 238 -5.83 2.47 0.13
CA ASN A 238 -6.46 2.37 -1.19
C ASN A 238 -5.49 2.24 -2.38
N SER A 239 -4.37 1.55 -2.16
CA SER A 239 -3.36 1.32 -3.19
C SER A 239 -3.55 -0.07 -3.83
N HIS A 240 -3.39 -0.16 -5.16
CA HIS A 240 -3.76 -1.35 -5.94
C HIS A 240 -2.71 -1.71 -7.01
N ILE A 241 -2.14 -2.91 -6.91
CA ILE A 241 -1.51 -3.59 -8.05
C ILE A 241 -2.57 -4.44 -8.76
N LYS A 242 -2.81 -4.22 -10.05
CA LYS A 242 -3.66 -5.05 -10.92
C LYS A 242 -2.90 -5.50 -12.16
N ALA A 243 -2.17 -6.60 -12.05
CA ALA A 243 -1.34 -7.13 -13.13
C ALA A 243 -1.02 -8.63 -12.94
N LYS A 244 -1.66 -9.48 -13.75
CA LYS A 244 -1.56 -10.95 -13.74
C LYS A 244 -0.13 -11.49 -13.55
N ASP A 245 0.80 -11.02 -14.38
CA ASP A 245 2.22 -11.41 -14.39
C ASP A 245 3.15 -10.27 -13.91
N GLY A 246 2.65 -9.42 -13.00
CA GLY A 246 3.36 -8.26 -12.49
C GLY A 246 4.40 -8.59 -11.41
N HIS A 247 5.60 -9.02 -11.83
CA HIS A 247 6.71 -9.38 -10.93
C HIS A 247 7.47 -8.17 -10.36
N PHE A 248 7.97 -8.34 -9.13
CA PHE A 248 8.84 -7.39 -8.41
C PHE A 248 8.24 -5.98 -8.28
N LEU A 249 6.92 -5.92 -8.11
CA LEU A 249 6.16 -4.69 -8.01
C LEU A 249 6.15 -4.13 -6.58
N SER A 250 6.23 -2.81 -6.43
CA SER A 250 6.16 -2.16 -5.11
C SER A 250 5.32 -0.88 -5.11
N ILE A 251 4.48 -0.72 -4.09
CA ILE A 251 3.80 0.54 -3.77
C ILE A 251 4.02 0.87 -2.29
N TYR A 252 4.45 2.09 -2.03
CA TYR A 252 4.52 2.70 -0.70
C TYR A 252 3.75 4.03 -0.66
N GLY A 253 2.64 4.04 0.07
CA GLY A 253 1.78 5.21 0.26
C GLY A 253 0.35 5.01 -0.28
N ALA A 254 -0.42 6.09 -0.36
CA ALA A 254 -1.88 6.03 -0.50
C ALA A 254 -2.40 6.32 -1.92
N GLU A 255 -3.53 5.71 -2.30
CA GLU A 255 -4.28 6.00 -3.54
C GLU A 255 -3.46 5.79 -4.82
N ASN A 256 -2.47 4.90 -4.77
CA ASN A 256 -1.58 4.62 -5.90
C ASN A 256 -2.04 3.37 -6.66
N LYS A 257 -1.87 3.36 -7.99
CA LYS A 257 -2.24 2.22 -8.82
C LYS A 257 -1.12 1.81 -9.78
N ILE A 258 -0.79 0.52 -9.82
CA ILE A 258 -0.01 -0.10 -10.88
C ILE A 258 -0.95 -1.04 -11.64
N SER A 259 -1.07 -0.91 -12.95
CA SER A 259 -1.87 -1.83 -13.78
C SER A 259 -1.17 -2.22 -15.08
N GLY A 260 -1.45 -3.41 -15.59
CA GLY A 260 -1.03 -3.86 -16.92
C GLY A 260 -2.12 -4.70 -17.58
N ASP A 261 -2.34 -4.47 -18.88
CA ASP A 261 -3.37 -5.13 -19.67
C ASP A 261 -3.12 -6.64 -19.79
N MET A 262 -4.20 -7.42 -19.83
CA MET A 262 -4.19 -8.87 -19.65
C MET A 262 -4.06 -9.60 -20.99
N GLY A 263 -2.87 -9.52 -21.59
CA GLY A 263 -2.52 -10.35 -22.74
C GLY A 263 -2.49 -11.85 -22.39
N ASP A 264 -2.90 -12.68 -23.35
CA ASP A 264 -2.87 -14.13 -23.20
C ASP A 264 -1.48 -14.68 -23.59
N GLY A 265 -0.67 -15.04 -22.60
CA GLY A 265 0.70 -15.53 -22.80
C GLY A 265 1.54 -15.51 -21.52
N TRP A 266 2.49 -16.43 -21.40
CA TRP A 266 3.28 -16.69 -20.17
C TRP A 266 4.32 -15.61 -19.79
N VAL A 267 4.43 -14.51 -20.54
CA VAL A 267 5.50 -13.52 -20.34
C VAL A 267 5.02 -12.08 -20.61
N ASN A 268 3.94 -11.68 -19.92
CA ASN A 268 3.36 -10.36 -20.09
C ASN A 268 4.06 -9.28 -19.23
N MET A 269 5.10 -8.66 -19.77
CA MET A 269 5.91 -7.66 -19.06
C MET A 269 5.21 -6.30 -18.82
N ARG A 270 3.90 -6.14 -19.07
CA ARG A 270 3.13 -4.88 -18.96
C ARG A 270 3.07 -4.24 -17.57
N ALA A 271 3.59 -4.91 -16.55
CA ALA A 271 3.75 -4.36 -15.21
C ALA A 271 4.96 -4.99 -14.49
N TYR A 272 6.11 -5.10 -15.15
CA TYR A 272 7.29 -5.72 -14.55
C TYR A 272 8.19 -4.68 -13.87
N ALA A 273 8.62 -4.94 -12.62
CA ALA A 273 9.58 -4.13 -11.86
C ALA A 273 9.24 -2.63 -11.72
N ASN A 274 7.95 -2.28 -11.68
CA ASN A 274 7.50 -0.92 -11.39
C ASN A 274 7.48 -0.61 -9.89
N SER A 275 7.73 0.64 -9.53
CA SER A 275 7.69 1.13 -8.15
C SER A 275 6.98 2.48 -8.03
N ILE A 276 6.16 2.65 -6.99
CA ILE A 276 5.57 3.93 -6.62
C ILE A 276 5.86 4.24 -5.15
N VAL A 277 6.33 5.46 -4.89
CA VAL A 277 6.42 6.04 -3.55
C VAL A 277 5.68 7.39 -3.55
N GLY A 278 4.66 7.54 -2.69
CA GLY A 278 3.92 8.78 -2.52
C GLY A 278 2.41 8.59 -2.59
N SER A 279 1.66 9.43 -3.32
CA SER A 279 0.19 9.32 -3.35
C SER A 279 -0.51 9.73 -4.64
N TRP A 280 -1.67 9.14 -4.94
CA TRP A 280 -2.47 9.46 -6.14
C TRP A 280 -1.74 9.25 -7.47
N ASN A 281 -0.73 8.38 -7.51
CA ASN A 281 0.02 8.11 -8.73
C ASN A 281 -0.52 6.89 -9.47
N LYS A 282 -0.38 6.88 -10.80
CA LYS A 282 -0.75 5.73 -11.65
C LYS A 282 0.40 5.33 -12.58
N ILE A 283 0.77 4.05 -12.55
CA ILE A 283 1.56 3.38 -13.59
C ILE A 283 0.63 2.43 -14.33
N GLU A 284 0.62 2.48 -15.66
CA GLU A 284 -0.30 1.73 -16.52
C GLU A 284 0.45 1.19 -17.75
N ASP A 285 0.38 -0.11 -18.04
CA ASP A 285 1.01 -0.72 -19.23
C ASP A 285 2.45 -0.27 -19.42
N SER A 286 3.28 -0.50 -18.41
CA SER A 286 4.63 0.05 -18.31
C SER A 286 5.56 -0.91 -17.61
N ASN A 287 6.87 -0.85 -17.88
CA ASN A 287 7.86 -1.66 -17.17
C ASN A 287 9.08 -0.86 -16.69
N ASN A 288 9.75 -1.39 -15.66
CA ASN A 288 10.91 -0.78 -15.01
C ASN A 288 10.70 0.71 -14.65
N SER A 289 9.45 1.11 -14.36
CA SER A 289 9.05 2.52 -14.22
C SER A 289 8.86 2.90 -12.75
N MET A 290 9.38 4.07 -12.38
CA MET A 290 9.46 4.53 -10.99
C MET A 290 8.83 5.91 -10.83
N ILE A 291 7.95 6.06 -9.84
CA ILE A 291 7.35 7.35 -9.48
C ILE A 291 7.68 7.69 -8.01
N PHE A 292 8.13 8.91 -7.77
CA PHE A 292 8.32 9.49 -6.45
C PHE A 292 7.59 10.85 -6.33
N GLY A 293 6.52 10.94 -5.54
CA GLY A 293 5.75 12.17 -5.32
C GLY A 293 4.24 11.96 -5.46
N ALA A 294 3.49 12.94 -5.98
CA ALA A 294 2.03 12.89 -5.98
C ALA A 294 1.33 13.26 -7.30
N GLY A 295 0.25 12.54 -7.63
CA GLY A 295 -0.61 12.84 -8.77
C GLY A 295 0.02 12.58 -10.15
N ASN A 296 1.12 11.81 -10.23
CA ASN A 296 1.79 11.54 -11.49
C ASN A 296 1.13 10.38 -12.25
N LYS A 297 1.13 10.43 -13.59
CA LYS A 297 0.76 9.32 -14.45
C LYS A 297 1.95 8.91 -15.32
N VAL A 298 2.29 7.62 -15.35
CA VAL A 298 3.11 6.99 -16.38
C VAL A 298 2.24 5.96 -17.09
N SER A 299 2.04 6.07 -18.40
CA SER A 299 1.32 5.07 -19.19
C SER A 299 2.04 4.63 -20.46
N HIS A 300 1.81 3.38 -20.88
CA HIS A 300 2.36 2.81 -22.11
C HIS A 300 3.89 2.91 -22.23
N ALA A 301 4.61 3.01 -21.10
CA ALA A 301 6.06 3.09 -21.07
C ALA A 301 6.65 1.69 -21.23
N MET A 302 6.66 1.22 -22.46
CA MET A 302 7.16 -0.09 -22.86
C MET A 302 7.91 0.04 -24.17
N SER A 303 8.97 -0.75 -24.32
CA SER A 303 9.46 -1.16 -25.64
C SER A 303 10.13 -2.51 -25.47
N ILE A 304 9.58 -3.53 -26.13
CA ILE A 304 10.16 -4.87 -26.17
C ILE A 304 11.06 -4.89 -27.40
N THR A 305 12.37 -4.97 -27.20
CA THR A 305 13.31 -5.02 -28.34
C THR A 305 13.38 -6.43 -28.93
N GLU A 306 13.68 -6.55 -30.22
CA GLU A 306 13.64 -7.80 -30.99
C GLU A 306 14.61 -8.91 -30.50
N LYS A 307 15.44 -8.64 -29.49
CA LYS A 307 16.33 -9.61 -28.84
C LYS A 307 15.86 -10.04 -27.43
N VAL A 308 14.70 -9.54 -26.98
CA VAL A 308 14.22 -9.83 -25.63
C VAL A 308 13.75 -11.27 -25.51
N GLU A 309 13.28 -11.97 -26.54
CA GLU A 309 12.72 -13.33 -26.42
C GLU A 309 13.65 -14.34 -25.71
N GLU A 310 14.96 -14.32 -25.99
CA GLU A 310 15.96 -15.17 -25.31
C GLU A 310 16.16 -14.78 -23.83
N VAL A 311 16.05 -13.49 -23.49
CA VAL A 311 16.22 -12.95 -22.13
C VAL A 311 14.89 -12.93 -21.35
N ASN A 312 13.74 -12.99 -22.02
CA ASN A 312 12.42 -12.93 -21.41
C ASN A 312 12.14 -14.21 -20.60
N GLY A 313 12.66 -15.34 -21.08
CA GLY A 313 12.75 -16.57 -20.28
C GLY A 313 13.46 -16.34 -18.94
N ASN A 314 14.49 -15.48 -18.89
CA ASN A 314 15.18 -15.18 -17.64
C ASN A 314 14.29 -14.47 -16.62
N GLY A 315 13.30 -13.66 -17.00
CA GLY A 315 12.38 -13.04 -16.02
C GLY A 315 11.56 -14.08 -15.24
N VAL A 316 11.16 -15.16 -15.90
CA VAL A 316 10.50 -16.32 -15.29
C VAL A 316 11.50 -17.18 -14.52
N TYR A 317 12.69 -17.44 -15.08
CA TYR A 317 13.74 -18.20 -14.37
C TYR A 317 14.24 -17.48 -13.12
N LEU A 318 14.36 -16.15 -13.12
CA LEU A 318 14.70 -15.34 -11.97
C LEU A 318 13.66 -15.49 -10.86
N SER A 319 12.38 -15.46 -11.23
CA SER A 319 11.27 -15.73 -10.32
C SER A 319 11.31 -17.16 -9.76
N TYR A 320 11.71 -18.15 -10.56
CA TYR A 320 11.85 -19.55 -10.12
C TYR A 320 13.08 -19.77 -9.22
N ARG A 321 14.27 -19.32 -9.64
CA ARG A 321 15.52 -19.40 -8.87
C ARG A 321 15.41 -18.66 -7.54
N SER A 322 14.71 -17.52 -7.51
CA SER A 322 14.38 -16.79 -6.29
C SER A 322 13.59 -17.66 -5.29
N GLN A 323 12.56 -18.37 -5.77
CA GLN A 323 11.79 -19.33 -4.95
C GLN A 323 12.61 -20.54 -4.48
N GLY A 324 13.66 -20.92 -5.23
CA GLY A 324 14.62 -21.96 -4.87
C GLY A 324 15.69 -21.53 -3.84
N GLY A 325 15.70 -20.26 -3.42
CA GLY A 325 16.69 -19.72 -2.48
C GLY A 325 17.96 -19.16 -3.14
N GLU A 326 18.04 -19.12 -4.47
CA GLU A 326 19.20 -18.60 -5.21
C GLU A 326 19.13 -17.08 -5.45
N ALA A 327 18.15 -16.37 -4.87
CA ALA A 327 17.76 -14.99 -5.18
C ALA A 327 18.87 -13.91 -5.19
N TYR A 328 20.07 -14.22 -4.68
CA TYR A 328 21.17 -13.29 -4.46
C TYR A 328 22.49 -13.71 -5.11
N SER A 329 22.48 -14.70 -6.02
CA SER A 329 23.68 -15.10 -6.76
C SER A 329 24.11 -14.06 -7.80
N ASP A 330 25.41 -13.97 -8.09
CA ASP A 330 25.95 -13.02 -9.08
C ASP A 330 25.32 -13.21 -10.48
N ILE A 331 24.97 -14.45 -10.84
CA ILE A 331 24.28 -14.75 -12.10
C ILE A 331 22.83 -14.22 -12.11
N ASN A 332 22.12 -14.26 -10.98
CA ASN A 332 20.77 -13.69 -10.86
C ASN A 332 20.80 -12.16 -10.83
N ASN A 333 21.80 -11.57 -10.16
CA ASN A 333 22.04 -10.13 -10.20
C ASN A 333 22.34 -9.66 -11.64
N LYS A 334 23.16 -10.41 -12.38
CA LYS A 334 23.44 -10.13 -13.80
C LYS A 334 22.20 -10.28 -14.68
N ASP A 335 21.45 -11.37 -14.57
CA ASP A 335 20.22 -11.59 -15.34
C ASP A 335 19.19 -10.48 -15.07
N MET A 336 19.03 -10.02 -13.82
CA MET A 336 18.17 -8.87 -13.49
C MET A 336 18.67 -7.56 -14.08
N ALA A 337 19.99 -7.32 -14.07
CA ALA A 337 20.58 -6.12 -14.65
C ALA A 337 20.39 -6.09 -16.18
N ASP A 338 20.65 -7.20 -16.87
CA ASP A 338 20.42 -7.33 -18.31
C ASP A 338 18.92 -7.16 -18.65
N LEU A 339 18.01 -7.74 -17.84
CA LEU A 339 16.57 -7.60 -18.01
C LEU A 339 16.07 -6.16 -17.81
N ALA A 340 16.58 -5.45 -16.80
CA ALA A 340 16.27 -4.04 -16.55
C ALA A 340 16.87 -3.12 -17.64
N MET A 341 18.06 -3.45 -18.15
CA MET A 341 18.68 -2.73 -19.27
C MET A 341 17.95 -2.95 -20.60
N LEU A 342 17.41 -4.14 -20.86
CA LEU A 342 16.76 -4.46 -22.15
C LEU A 342 15.29 -4.07 -22.19
N ASN A 343 14.58 -4.05 -21.05
CA ASN A 343 13.19 -3.59 -20.99
C ASN A 343 13.06 -2.08 -21.19
N GLY A 344 12.34 -1.71 -22.24
CA GLY A 344 12.35 -0.35 -22.76
C GLY A 344 11.78 0.72 -21.84
N GLY A 345 10.77 0.40 -21.01
CA GLY A 345 9.99 1.36 -20.24
C GLY A 345 10.87 2.31 -19.45
N SER A 346 11.48 1.85 -18.35
CA SER A 346 12.63 2.51 -17.72
C SER A 346 12.42 4.04 -17.52
N VAL A 347 11.20 4.44 -17.13
CA VAL A 347 10.84 5.85 -16.90
C VAL A 347 10.97 6.18 -15.42
N MET A 348 11.72 7.24 -15.10
CA MET A 348 11.78 7.79 -13.74
C MET A 348 11.04 9.12 -13.67
N THR A 349 10.12 9.26 -12.72
CA THR A 349 9.40 10.52 -12.45
C THR A 349 9.58 10.93 -10.99
N LEU A 350 10.03 12.17 -10.76
CA LEU A 350 10.14 12.73 -9.41
C LEU A 350 9.47 14.11 -9.33
N GLY A 351 8.57 14.27 -8.38
CA GLY A 351 7.78 15.48 -8.17
C GLY A 351 6.30 15.22 -8.38
N ASN A 352 5.53 16.20 -8.88
CA ASN A 352 4.08 16.18 -8.78
C ASN A 352 3.35 16.46 -10.11
N ALA A 353 2.19 15.84 -10.30
CA ALA A 353 1.28 16.09 -11.42
C ALA A 353 1.91 15.94 -12.83
N ASN A 354 2.99 15.17 -12.97
CA ASN A 354 3.62 14.93 -14.26
C ASN A 354 2.84 13.85 -15.04
N VAL A 355 2.72 14.00 -16.36
CA VAL A 355 2.00 13.07 -17.24
C VAL A 355 2.93 12.56 -18.33
N ILE A 356 3.31 11.30 -18.21
CA ILE A 356 4.18 10.58 -19.13
C ILE A 356 3.36 9.50 -19.84
N ASP A 357 3.41 9.45 -21.16
CA ASP A 357 2.64 8.50 -21.97
C ASP A 357 3.46 8.05 -23.19
N TYR A 358 3.57 6.75 -23.49
CA TYR A 358 4.40 6.23 -24.59
C TYR A 358 5.86 6.76 -24.61
N ALA A 359 6.40 7.06 -23.43
CA ALA A 359 7.80 7.45 -23.27
C ALA A 359 8.62 6.30 -22.69
N ILE A 360 9.85 6.15 -23.15
CA ILE A 360 10.74 5.03 -22.76
C ILE A 360 12.13 5.57 -22.40
N ARG A 361 12.84 4.92 -21.46
CA ARG A 361 14.20 5.29 -21.00
C ARG A 361 14.35 6.78 -20.67
N SER A 362 13.33 7.42 -20.12
CA SER A 362 13.26 8.89 -19.98
C SER A 362 13.07 9.31 -18.52
N GLN A 363 13.57 10.49 -18.16
CA GLN A 363 13.41 11.07 -16.83
C GLN A 363 12.61 12.37 -16.87
N VAL A 364 11.68 12.53 -15.92
CA VAL A 364 10.83 13.71 -15.77
C VAL A 364 10.88 14.18 -14.32
N LEU A 365 11.40 15.40 -14.10
CA LEU A 365 11.63 15.98 -12.79
C LEU A 365 10.85 17.29 -12.62
N GLY A 366 10.32 17.54 -11.43
CA GLY A 366 9.60 18.77 -11.11
C GLY A 366 8.07 18.61 -11.17
N THR A 367 7.35 19.63 -11.63
CA THR A 367 5.89 19.69 -11.46
C THR A 367 5.11 20.02 -12.74
N GLY A 368 4.09 19.22 -13.03
CA GLY A 368 3.14 19.48 -14.11
C GLY A 368 3.71 19.29 -15.52
N ASN A 369 4.86 18.63 -15.66
CA ASN A 369 5.48 18.39 -16.96
C ASN A 369 4.75 17.27 -17.71
N ILE A 370 4.76 17.35 -19.04
CA ILE A 370 4.10 16.40 -19.93
C ILE A 370 5.16 15.84 -20.89
N LEU A 371 5.26 14.52 -20.98
CA LEU A 371 6.10 13.84 -21.98
C LEU A 371 5.27 12.76 -22.69
N LYS A 372 4.87 13.02 -23.93
CA LYS A 372 4.06 12.10 -24.71
C LYS A 372 4.85 11.51 -25.87
N GLY A 373 4.61 10.23 -26.14
CA GLY A 373 4.89 9.52 -27.39
C GLY A 373 3.58 9.13 -28.08
N THR A 374 3.67 8.25 -29.06
CA THR A 374 2.55 7.41 -29.52
C THR A 374 3.03 5.97 -29.74
N ASN A 375 2.09 5.03 -29.86
CA ASN A 375 2.35 3.61 -30.18
C ASN A 375 3.20 3.35 -31.44
N THR A 376 3.34 4.34 -32.32
CA THR A 376 4.10 4.28 -33.59
C THR A 376 5.29 5.25 -33.62
N LYS A 377 5.39 6.15 -32.64
CA LYS A 377 6.45 7.15 -32.47
C LYS A 377 6.70 7.34 -30.97
N GLU A 378 7.33 6.35 -30.36
CA GLU A 378 7.74 6.40 -28.94
C GLU A 378 8.65 7.60 -28.67
N SER A 379 8.48 8.25 -27.53
CA SER A 379 9.33 9.35 -27.06
C SER A 379 10.45 8.79 -26.19
N THR A 380 11.73 8.94 -26.52
CA THR A 380 12.78 8.11 -25.89
C THR A 380 14.05 8.84 -25.48
N MET A 381 14.65 8.42 -24.36
CA MET A 381 15.93 8.95 -23.84
C MET A 381 15.90 10.47 -23.60
N ASN A 382 14.78 11.00 -23.10
CA ASN A 382 14.63 12.42 -22.80
C ASN A 382 14.91 12.73 -21.33
N SER A 383 15.37 13.94 -21.07
CA SER A 383 15.50 14.50 -19.73
C SER A 383 14.71 15.80 -19.66
N ILE A 384 13.57 15.80 -18.97
CA ILE A 384 12.74 16.99 -18.75
C ILE A 384 12.79 17.38 -17.27
N ASN A 385 13.06 18.66 -16.98
CA ASN A 385 13.11 19.17 -15.62
C ASN A 385 12.49 20.58 -15.51
N GLY A 386 11.71 20.82 -14.46
CA GLY A 386 11.18 22.14 -14.10
C GLY A 386 9.66 22.16 -14.01
N TYR A 387 9.02 23.20 -14.55
CA TYR A 387 7.59 23.45 -14.38
C TYR A 387 6.82 23.53 -15.71
N ARG A 388 5.79 22.69 -15.87
CA ARG A 388 4.86 22.72 -17.02
C ARG A 388 5.53 22.70 -18.40
N ASN A 389 6.68 22.03 -18.53
CA ASN A 389 7.25 21.74 -19.83
C ASN A 389 6.42 20.67 -20.56
N ILE A 390 6.28 20.77 -21.89
CA ILE A 390 5.51 19.85 -22.72
C ILE A 390 6.39 19.34 -23.85
N GLY A 391 6.74 18.05 -23.82
CA GLY A 391 7.40 17.33 -24.90
C GLY A 391 6.43 16.37 -25.61
N THR A 392 6.38 16.41 -26.94
CA THR A 392 5.60 15.45 -27.75
C THR A 392 6.47 14.77 -28.83
N ASN A 393 6.56 13.45 -28.72
CA ASN A 393 7.28 12.48 -29.56
C ASN A 393 8.76 12.82 -29.80
N ILE A 394 9.44 13.24 -28.74
CA ILE A 394 10.84 13.68 -28.80
C ILE A 394 11.79 12.50 -28.54
N LYS A 395 12.91 12.46 -29.25
CA LYS A 395 14.04 11.59 -28.89
C LYS A 395 15.27 12.43 -28.59
N ASN A 396 15.88 12.15 -27.44
CA ASN A 396 17.12 12.72 -26.93
C ASN A 396 17.14 14.25 -26.86
N MET A 397 16.16 14.83 -26.16
CA MET A 397 16.25 16.23 -25.71
C MET A 397 16.58 16.34 -24.22
N SER A 398 17.40 17.34 -23.90
CA SER A 398 17.56 17.88 -22.55
C SER A 398 16.77 19.19 -22.45
N LEU A 399 15.70 19.19 -21.68
CA LEU A 399 14.79 20.32 -21.50
C LEU A 399 14.75 20.74 -20.02
N LEU A 400 15.23 21.94 -19.71
CA LEU A 400 15.28 22.48 -18.35
C LEU A 400 14.67 23.89 -18.34
N GLY A 401 13.68 24.12 -17.49
CA GLY A 401 13.08 25.45 -17.30
C GLY A 401 11.56 25.39 -17.12
N ASN A 402 10.86 26.43 -17.57
CA ASN A 402 9.45 26.62 -17.32
C ASN A 402 8.65 26.86 -18.61
N GLY A 403 7.50 26.21 -18.73
CA GLY A 403 6.49 26.50 -19.77
C GLY A 403 6.92 26.23 -21.22
N ASN A 404 8.07 25.58 -21.45
CA ASN A 404 8.54 25.25 -22.79
C ASN A 404 7.61 24.22 -23.45
N LYS A 405 7.42 24.35 -24.76
CA LYS A 405 6.67 23.40 -25.58
C LYS A 405 7.54 22.97 -26.74
N VAL A 406 7.79 21.67 -26.84
CA VAL A 406 8.61 21.11 -27.90
C VAL A 406 7.89 19.92 -28.52
N SER A 407 7.78 19.90 -29.84
CA SER A 407 7.24 18.79 -30.63
C SER A 407 8.10 18.52 -31.87
N GLU A 408 8.23 17.25 -32.24
CA GLU A 408 8.98 16.72 -33.41
C GLU A 408 10.48 17.16 -33.52
N THR A 409 10.98 17.96 -32.58
CA THR A 409 12.38 18.42 -32.48
C THR A 409 13.26 17.30 -31.94
N LYS A 410 14.48 17.10 -32.45
CA LYS A 410 15.36 15.97 -32.03
C LYS A 410 16.77 16.43 -31.65
N ASN A 411 17.43 15.68 -30.77
CA ASN A 411 18.84 15.87 -30.38
C ASN A 411 19.17 17.28 -29.86
N GLY A 412 18.22 17.96 -29.20
CA GLY A 412 18.38 19.36 -28.80
C GLY A 412 18.66 19.54 -27.31
N VAL A 413 19.19 20.72 -26.98
CA VAL A 413 19.31 21.21 -25.60
C VAL A 413 18.55 22.52 -25.50
N VAL A 414 17.62 22.62 -24.56
CA VAL A 414 16.86 23.85 -24.26
C VAL A 414 16.95 24.10 -22.76
N ILE A 415 17.57 25.22 -22.39
CA ILE A 415 17.76 25.65 -21.00
C ILE A 415 17.23 27.07 -20.84
N GLY A 416 16.18 27.21 -20.03
CA GLY A 416 15.42 28.42 -19.75
C GLY A 416 13.98 28.30 -20.25
N ASP A 417 13.29 29.41 -20.47
CA ASP A 417 11.83 29.45 -20.31
C ASP A 417 11.02 29.89 -21.54
N TYR A 418 9.84 29.29 -21.69
CA TYR A 418 8.79 29.61 -22.68
C TYR A 418 9.17 29.50 -24.16
N HIS A 419 10.17 28.69 -24.51
CA HIS A 419 10.43 28.34 -25.91
C HIS A 419 9.30 27.47 -26.48
N GLU A 420 8.83 27.81 -27.69
CA GLU A 420 7.88 27.00 -28.46
C GLU A 420 8.54 26.55 -29.78
N LEU A 421 8.80 25.24 -29.89
CA LEU A 421 9.51 24.60 -31.00
C LEU A 421 8.65 23.49 -31.58
N ASN A 422 8.51 23.43 -32.90
CA ASN A 422 7.67 22.42 -33.58
C ASN A 422 8.41 21.75 -34.75
N GLY A 423 9.69 21.44 -34.53
CA GLY A 423 10.60 20.87 -35.51
C GLY A 423 12.02 21.36 -35.30
N GLY A 424 12.89 21.08 -36.27
CA GLY A 424 14.32 21.36 -36.14
C GLY A 424 15.09 20.24 -35.43
N ASN A 425 16.40 20.14 -35.67
CA ASN A 425 17.23 19.10 -35.07
C ASN A 425 18.58 19.67 -34.64
N ASN A 426 19.20 19.08 -33.61
CA ASN A 426 20.56 19.42 -33.17
C ASN A 426 20.73 20.88 -32.72
N ASN A 427 19.67 21.48 -32.15
CA ASN A 427 19.68 22.88 -31.70
C ASN A 427 20.15 23.01 -30.24
N ILE A 428 20.86 24.09 -29.96
CA ILE A 428 21.30 24.49 -28.62
C ILE A 428 20.65 25.83 -28.31
N ILE A 429 19.79 25.89 -27.29
CA ILE A 429 19.08 27.09 -26.85
C ILE A 429 19.35 27.29 -25.36
N LEU A 430 20.04 28.38 -25.01
CA LEU A 430 20.31 28.81 -23.64
C LEU A 430 19.77 30.23 -23.46
N GLY A 431 18.57 30.36 -22.94
CA GLY A 431 17.83 31.62 -23.01
C GLY A 431 16.42 31.49 -22.49
N SER A 432 15.71 32.62 -22.47
CA SER A 432 14.27 32.63 -22.20
C SER A 432 13.59 33.59 -23.15
N MET A 433 12.37 33.28 -23.55
CA MET A 433 11.53 34.18 -24.34
C MET A 433 10.93 35.26 -23.45
N GLU A 434 10.71 36.45 -24.00
CA GLU A 434 9.92 37.49 -23.33
C GLU A 434 8.50 36.98 -23.09
N THR A 435 7.92 37.25 -21.91
CA THR A 435 6.56 36.83 -21.57
C THR A 435 5.67 37.98 -21.13
N ARG A 436 4.36 37.76 -21.25
CA ARG A 436 3.31 38.56 -20.61
C ARG A 436 2.37 37.67 -19.81
N GLU A 437 1.75 38.24 -18.78
CA GLU A 437 0.68 37.57 -18.06
C GLU A 437 -0.64 37.63 -18.85
N GLU A 438 -1.38 36.53 -18.84
CA GLU A 438 -2.77 36.42 -19.25
C GLU A 438 -3.60 35.83 -18.11
N GLU A 439 -4.88 36.20 -18.03
CA GLU A 439 -5.86 35.49 -17.21
C GLU A 439 -6.46 34.33 -18.01
N GLU A 440 -6.35 33.13 -17.47
CA GLU A 440 -7.00 31.93 -17.98
C GLU A 440 -8.15 31.56 -17.03
N THR A 441 -9.40 31.64 -17.50
CA THR A 441 -10.54 31.08 -16.75
C THR A 441 -10.46 29.57 -16.81
N ARG A 442 -10.46 28.93 -15.64
CA ARG A 442 -10.45 27.48 -15.48
C ARG A 442 -11.71 27.02 -14.78
N THR A 443 -12.17 25.84 -15.16
CA THR A 443 -13.33 25.18 -14.57
C THR A 443 -12.85 24.04 -13.67
N TYR A 444 -13.16 24.12 -12.37
CA TYR A 444 -13.01 23.02 -11.44
C TYR A 444 -14.38 22.39 -11.20
N ILE A 445 -14.50 21.08 -11.40
CA ILE A 445 -15.72 20.34 -11.04
C ILE A 445 -15.42 19.67 -9.70
N PRO A 446 -15.97 20.17 -8.57
CA PRO A 446 -15.73 19.57 -7.27
C PRO A 446 -16.32 18.16 -7.22
N MET A 447 -15.57 17.21 -6.64
CA MET A 447 -16.15 15.92 -6.24
C MET A 447 -16.95 16.14 -4.97
N ILE A 448 -18.27 16.23 -5.10
CA ILE A 448 -19.21 16.34 -3.99
C ILE A 448 -19.96 15.00 -3.85
N SER A 449 -20.01 14.46 -2.64
CA SER A 449 -20.74 13.23 -2.30
C SER A 449 -22.25 13.50 -2.14
N THR A 450 -22.92 13.93 -3.21
CA THR A 450 -24.36 14.24 -3.24
C THR A 450 -24.99 13.80 -4.56
N ASP A 451 -26.28 13.47 -4.55
CA ASP A 451 -27.06 13.16 -5.76
C ASP A 451 -27.21 14.35 -6.74
N GLU A 452 -26.93 15.58 -6.29
CA GLU A 452 -26.80 16.73 -7.18
C GLU A 452 -25.56 16.59 -8.07
N LYS A 453 -25.74 16.76 -9.39
CA LYS A 453 -24.63 16.88 -10.33
C LYS A 453 -23.70 18.03 -9.88
N PRO A 454 -22.39 17.79 -9.73
CA PRO A 454 -21.48 18.80 -9.21
C PRO A 454 -21.46 20.03 -10.12
N LYS A 455 -21.77 21.19 -9.53
CA LYS A 455 -21.82 22.47 -10.23
C LYS A 455 -20.39 22.91 -10.56
N PRO A 456 -20.06 23.21 -11.83
CA PRO A 456 -18.72 23.67 -12.18
C PRO A 456 -18.41 25.03 -11.52
N LEU A 457 -17.23 25.13 -10.89
CA LEU A 457 -16.70 26.34 -10.30
C LEU A 457 -15.69 26.97 -11.26
N GLU A 458 -15.99 28.16 -11.77
CA GLU A 458 -15.05 28.94 -12.55
C GLU A 458 -14.13 29.76 -11.64
N TYR A 459 -12.83 29.71 -11.93
CA TYR A 459 -11.81 30.48 -11.22
C TYR A 459 -10.78 30.99 -12.22
N LYS A 460 -10.33 32.23 -12.05
CA LYS A 460 -9.27 32.82 -12.86
C LYS A 460 -7.91 32.43 -12.32
N VAL A 461 -6.99 32.06 -13.19
CA VAL A 461 -5.56 31.93 -12.86
C VAL A 461 -4.72 32.81 -13.76
N LYS A 462 -3.64 33.35 -13.21
CA LYS A 462 -2.58 33.97 -14.00
C LYS A 462 -1.73 32.91 -14.68
N LYS A 463 -1.37 33.16 -15.94
CA LYS A 463 -0.54 32.30 -16.78
C LYS A 463 0.40 33.18 -17.58
N GLN A 464 1.69 32.84 -17.59
CA GLN A 464 2.63 33.48 -18.52
C GLN A 464 2.55 32.83 -19.89
N VAL A 465 2.64 33.64 -20.93
CA VAL A 465 2.77 33.23 -22.33
C VAL A 465 3.88 34.03 -22.98
N ALA A 466 4.64 33.39 -23.88
CA ALA A 466 5.65 34.09 -24.67
C ALA A 466 5.01 35.18 -25.54
N ILE A 467 5.63 36.35 -25.63
CA ILE A 467 5.18 37.46 -26.49
C ILE A 467 5.46 37.14 -27.96
N LYS A 468 6.61 36.52 -28.25
CA LYS A 468 6.98 36.03 -29.59
C LYS A 468 7.31 34.54 -29.58
N LYS A 469 7.36 33.94 -30.76
CA LYS A 469 7.77 32.55 -31.00
C LYS A 469 8.95 32.54 -31.96
N HIS A 470 9.69 31.44 -32.00
CA HIS A 470 10.66 31.19 -33.06
C HIS A 470 9.98 31.23 -34.42
N LYS A 471 10.59 31.94 -35.38
CA LYS A 471 9.99 32.17 -36.69
C LYS A 471 9.96 30.93 -37.58
N ASP A 472 11.06 30.18 -37.58
CA ASP A 472 11.32 29.07 -38.49
C ASP A 472 11.74 27.80 -37.70
N ASN A 473 11.32 26.61 -38.17
CA ASN A 473 11.70 25.31 -37.60
C ASN A 473 13.10 24.88 -38.08
N ILE A 474 14.11 25.63 -37.63
CA ILE A 474 15.52 25.53 -38.03
C ILE A 474 16.30 24.38 -37.36
N SER A 475 17.39 23.94 -37.99
CA SER A 475 18.29 22.88 -37.50
C SER A 475 19.75 23.32 -37.37
N ASN A 476 20.49 22.67 -36.47
CA ASN A 476 21.92 22.85 -36.18
C ASN A 476 22.29 24.26 -35.68
N ALA A 477 21.35 24.97 -35.05
CA ALA A 477 21.56 26.34 -34.62
C ALA A 477 21.96 26.45 -33.14
N VAL A 478 22.52 27.62 -32.82
CA VAL A 478 22.88 28.01 -31.45
C VAL A 478 22.23 29.36 -31.13
N MET A 479 21.34 29.37 -30.14
CA MET A 479 20.71 30.58 -29.59
C MET A 479 21.18 30.74 -28.14
N ILE A 480 21.82 31.86 -27.81
CA ILE A 480 22.23 32.16 -26.43
C ILE A 480 21.84 33.59 -26.07
N GLY A 481 20.77 33.78 -25.28
CA GLY A 481 20.32 35.10 -24.87
C GLY A 481 18.83 35.19 -24.53
N TYR A 482 18.38 36.39 -24.17
CA TYR A 482 16.98 36.68 -23.91
C TYR A 482 16.27 37.06 -25.22
N ASN A 483 15.11 36.45 -25.48
CA ASN A 483 14.29 36.74 -26.66
C ASN A 483 15.07 36.57 -28.00
N THR A 484 16.07 35.70 -28.02
CA THR A 484 16.95 35.44 -29.18
C THR A 484 16.27 34.54 -30.20
N ASP A 485 16.54 34.71 -31.51
CA ASP A 485 16.04 33.81 -32.56
C ASP A 485 17.08 33.53 -33.68
N VAL A 486 16.89 32.43 -34.40
CA VAL A 486 17.67 32.07 -35.59
C VAL A 486 16.69 31.63 -36.67
N GLU A 487 16.70 32.31 -37.82
CA GLU A 487 15.78 32.03 -38.91
C GLU A 487 16.36 31.09 -39.98
N LYS A 488 17.64 30.69 -39.89
CA LYS A 488 18.33 29.91 -40.93
C LYS A 488 19.16 28.76 -40.36
N ASP A 489 19.12 27.61 -41.03
CA ASP A 489 19.84 26.39 -40.64
C ASP A 489 21.34 26.62 -40.46
N GLY A 490 21.88 26.16 -39.32
CA GLY A 490 23.28 26.34 -38.96
C GLY A 490 23.67 27.75 -38.53
N GLY A 491 22.69 28.65 -38.31
CA GLY A 491 22.92 30.01 -37.83
C GLY A 491 23.18 30.08 -36.33
N VAL A 492 23.79 31.18 -35.89
CA VAL A 492 24.13 31.43 -34.49
C VAL A 492 23.64 32.82 -34.11
N ALA A 493 22.97 32.97 -32.97
CA ALA A 493 22.57 34.28 -32.44
C ALA A 493 22.96 34.37 -30.96
N LEU A 494 23.74 35.40 -30.61
CA LEU A 494 24.30 35.59 -29.27
C LEU A 494 23.93 36.98 -28.72
N GLY A 495 23.18 37.00 -27.62
CA GLY A 495 22.77 38.22 -26.92
C GLY A 495 21.26 38.46 -26.92
N SER A 496 20.84 39.44 -26.12
CA SER A 496 19.43 39.82 -26.00
C SER A 496 18.91 40.38 -27.32
N GLU A 497 17.73 39.93 -27.76
CA GLU A 497 17.07 40.32 -29.02
C GLU A 497 17.89 40.03 -30.31
N ALA A 498 18.98 39.26 -30.23
CA ALA A 498 19.78 38.90 -31.42
C ALA A 498 18.96 37.99 -32.36
N VAL A 499 19.05 38.25 -33.68
CA VAL A 499 18.31 37.52 -34.72
C VAL A 499 19.21 37.19 -35.90
N SER A 500 19.65 35.94 -36.02
CA SER A 500 20.41 35.49 -37.20
C SER A 500 19.47 35.08 -38.34
N ASN A 501 19.32 35.96 -39.32
CA ASN A 501 18.42 35.76 -40.47
C ASN A 501 19.11 35.65 -41.84
N ILE A 502 20.44 35.80 -41.89
CA ILE A 502 21.23 35.75 -43.14
C ILE A 502 21.69 34.32 -43.43
N ASP A 503 21.29 33.79 -44.58
CA ASP A 503 21.66 32.45 -45.06
C ASP A 503 23.10 32.38 -45.61
N LYS A 504 23.63 31.16 -45.77
CA LYS A 504 24.93 30.88 -46.36
C LYS A 504 25.05 31.43 -47.79
N GLY A 505 26.28 31.75 -48.19
CA GLY A 505 26.58 32.26 -49.53
C GLY A 505 26.20 33.72 -49.76
N LYS A 506 25.80 34.46 -48.72
CA LYS A 506 25.68 35.92 -48.75
C LYS A 506 27.00 36.60 -48.36
N GLN A 507 27.19 37.83 -48.80
CA GLN A 507 28.29 38.69 -48.33
C GLN A 507 28.06 39.07 -46.87
N GLY A 508 29.14 39.14 -46.09
CA GLY A 508 29.10 39.58 -44.70
C GLY A 508 28.75 41.07 -44.55
N PHE A 509 28.40 41.45 -43.32
CA PHE A 509 28.25 42.85 -42.94
C PHE A 509 29.61 43.56 -42.93
N ASP A 510 29.67 44.74 -43.53
CA ASP A 510 30.85 45.58 -43.63
C ASP A 510 30.68 46.79 -42.69
N ALA A 511 31.35 46.73 -41.55
CA ALA A 511 31.27 47.76 -40.52
C ALA A 511 31.81 49.13 -40.99
N ALA A 512 32.62 49.19 -42.06
CA ALA A 512 33.13 50.47 -42.58
C ALA A 512 32.08 51.24 -43.39
N VAL A 513 31.10 50.54 -43.98
CA VAL A 513 29.98 51.17 -44.73
C VAL A 513 28.61 50.95 -44.09
N ASN A 514 28.56 50.29 -42.92
CA ASN A 514 27.34 50.01 -42.16
C ASN A 514 26.26 49.29 -42.99
N ALA A 515 26.69 48.38 -43.89
CA ALA A 515 25.83 47.71 -44.87
C ALA A 515 26.41 46.33 -45.23
N VAL A 516 25.71 45.55 -46.06
CA VAL A 516 26.29 44.35 -46.69
C VAL A 516 27.45 44.78 -47.59
N SER A 517 28.61 44.13 -47.50
CA SER A 517 29.76 44.51 -48.34
C SER A 517 29.45 44.30 -49.82
N ALA A 518 29.69 45.32 -50.65
CA ALA A 518 29.58 45.20 -52.11
C ALA A 518 30.82 44.51 -52.74
N LYS A 519 31.88 44.29 -51.96
CA LYS A 519 33.14 43.68 -52.40
C LYS A 519 32.99 42.16 -52.52
N ASP A 520 33.48 41.58 -53.62
CA ASP A 520 33.55 40.14 -53.84
C ASP A 520 34.95 39.56 -53.62
N ASP A 521 35.97 40.42 -53.52
CA ASP A 521 37.39 40.09 -53.37
C ASP A 521 37.84 39.91 -51.90
N ILE A 522 37.31 40.72 -50.98
CA ILE A 522 37.78 40.82 -49.58
C ILE A 522 36.66 40.51 -48.57
N ALA A 523 35.38 40.58 -48.96
CA ALA A 523 34.28 40.31 -48.05
C ALA A 523 34.10 38.80 -47.81
N TRP A 524 34.16 38.38 -46.55
CA TRP A 524 34.01 36.98 -46.17
C TRP A 524 32.60 36.47 -46.53
N LYS A 525 32.52 35.65 -47.58
CA LYS A 525 31.28 34.99 -48.03
C LYS A 525 31.07 33.74 -47.19
N SER A 526 30.14 33.79 -46.25
CA SER A 526 29.95 32.71 -45.26
C SER A 526 29.55 31.39 -45.92
N THR A 527 30.19 30.29 -45.50
CA THR A 527 29.83 28.92 -45.92
C THR A 527 28.70 28.31 -45.08
N ARG A 528 28.31 28.97 -43.97
CA ARG A 528 27.16 28.65 -43.11
C ARG A 528 26.23 29.86 -42.99
N ALA A 529 25.04 29.70 -42.39
CA ALA A 529 24.24 30.85 -41.99
C ALA A 529 25.02 31.74 -40.99
N ALA A 530 24.61 33.00 -40.86
CA ALA A 530 25.39 34.01 -40.17
C ALA A 530 25.47 33.81 -38.64
N LEU A 531 26.38 34.59 -38.05
CA LEU A 531 26.39 34.95 -36.64
C LEU A 531 25.70 36.31 -36.48
N SER A 532 24.77 36.41 -35.54
CA SER A 532 24.17 37.67 -35.04
C SER A 532 24.51 37.91 -33.58
#